data_AF-A0A1U7SWI1-F1
#
_entry.id   AF-A0A1U7SWI1-F1
#
_cell.length_a   1.000
_cell.length_b   1.000
_cell.length_c   1.000
_cell.angle_alpha   90.00
_cell.angle_beta   90.00
_cell.angle_gamma   90.00
#
_symmetry.space_group_name_H-M   'P 1'
#
loop_
_entity.id
_entity.type
_entity.pdbx_description
1 polymer ?
#
loop_
_entity_poly.entity_id
_entity_poly.type
_entity_poly.pdbx_seq_one_letter_code
_entity_poly.pdbx_strand_id
1 'polypeptide(L)'
;MATGPGGGPSGGTESPEVGPPGFLVFSGSSELDANWAKQFWTSASMYPAGESQLVLCRGSSQRLPVARPSRAREPEKSHTQPFLLESNKNRDIFAEALKTRESEEKEKYLQKAKTREEILQLLRKQREERISKELISLPYKPKAKVYKAKVEISESDKADQEEVKALD
;
A
#
# COMPACT_ATOMS: atom_id res chain seq x y z
N MET A 1 7.50 38.94 65.30
CA MET A 1 6.69 38.56 64.12
C MET A 1 7.55 38.74 62.90
N ALA A 2 7.70 37.69 62.09
CA ALA A 2 8.63 37.64 60.96
C ALA A 2 8.02 38.24 59.69
N THR A 3 8.80 39.02 58.93
CA THR A 3 8.72 39.08 57.46
C THR A 3 10.11 39.44 56.92
N GLY A 4 10.67 38.54 56.09
CA GLY A 4 11.87 38.76 55.30
C GLY A 4 11.52 39.06 53.83
N PRO A 5 12.45 39.63 53.05
CA PRO A 5 12.17 40.35 51.81
C PRO A 5 12.05 39.43 50.58
N GLY A 6 11.46 39.99 49.52
CA GLY A 6 11.28 39.33 48.23
C GLY A 6 12.52 39.25 47.35
N GLY A 7 12.35 38.65 46.18
CA GLY A 7 13.30 38.72 45.07
C GLY A 7 13.24 37.55 44.09
N GLY A 8 12.36 37.64 43.08
CA GLY A 8 12.61 37.25 41.68
C GLY A 8 12.80 35.77 41.26
N PRO A 9 12.47 35.41 39.99
CA PRO A 9 12.48 34.04 39.49
C PRO A 9 13.87 33.67 38.93
N SER A 10 14.37 32.48 39.27
CA SER A 10 15.52 31.89 38.56
C SER A 10 15.07 30.67 37.76
N GLY A 11 14.95 30.86 36.44
CA GLY A 11 15.02 29.74 35.51
C GLY A 11 16.36 29.04 35.67
N GLY A 12 16.31 27.74 35.85
CA GLY A 12 17.47 26.87 35.97
C GLY A 12 17.06 25.48 35.53
N THR A 13 17.21 25.24 34.23
CA THR A 13 17.29 23.95 33.55
C THR A 13 17.70 22.80 34.48
N GLU A 14 16.76 21.90 34.74
CA GLU A 14 17.07 20.56 35.23
C GLU A 14 17.12 19.60 34.03
N SER A 15 18.26 18.94 33.96
CA SER A 15 18.84 18.20 32.85
C SER A 15 17.96 17.06 32.34
N PRO A 16 18.08 16.63 31.07
CA PRO A 16 17.57 15.34 30.67
C PRO A 16 18.37 14.29 31.47
N GLU A 17 17.67 13.55 32.33
CA GLU A 17 18.20 12.37 32.99
C GLU A 17 18.59 11.38 31.89
N VAL A 18 19.88 11.38 31.52
CA VAL A 18 20.45 10.42 30.58
C VAL A 18 20.54 9.11 31.34
N GLY A 19 19.46 8.32 31.23
CA GLY A 19 19.48 6.90 31.58
C GLY A 19 20.63 6.19 30.84
N PRO A 20 21.12 5.06 31.38
CA PRO A 20 22.32 4.42 30.87
C PRO A 20 22.20 4.12 29.36
N PRO A 21 23.29 4.25 28.60
CA PRO A 21 23.29 4.12 27.15
C PRO A 21 22.84 2.72 26.76
N GLY A 22 21.57 2.59 26.34
CA GLY A 22 20.97 1.31 25.99
C GLY A 22 19.45 1.21 26.20
N PHE A 23 18.84 2.07 27.02
CA PHE A 23 17.37 2.11 27.14
C PHE A 23 16.78 3.14 26.18
N LEU A 24 15.92 2.67 25.26
CA LEU A 24 15.02 3.57 24.53
C LEU A 24 14.00 4.14 25.52
N VAL A 25 14.38 5.23 26.21
CA VAL A 25 13.47 5.99 27.06
C VAL A 25 12.70 6.95 26.13
N PHE A 26 11.39 6.80 26.06
CA PHE A 26 10.50 7.68 25.29
C PHE A 26 10.31 9.02 26.02
N SER A 27 11.39 9.78 26.21
CA SER A 27 11.35 11.08 26.88
C SER A 27 10.55 12.09 26.04
N GLY A 28 9.54 12.72 26.65
CA GLY A 28 8.68 13.72 25.98
C GLY A 28 7.56 13.15 25.10
N SER A 29 7.38 11.83 25.04
CA SER A 29 6.23 11.20 24.36
C SER A 29 5.08 10.99 25.35
N SER A 30 3.84 10.95 24.84
CA SER A 30 2.70 10.58 25.68
C SER A 30 2.79 9.10 26.09
N GLU A 31 2.22 8.74 27.25
CA GLU A 31 2.20 7.33 27.70
C GLU A 31 1.49 6.41 26.69
N LEU A 32 0.48 6.94 26.00
CA LEU A 32 -0.21 6.26 24.91
C LEU A 32 0.78 5.91 23.78
N ASP A 33 1.58 6.87 23.33
CA ASP A 33 2.55 6.68 22.23
C ASP A 33 3.66 5.70 22.62
N ALA A 34 4.13 5.77 23.88
CA ALA A 34 5.11 4.81 24.40
C ALA A 34 4.55 3.38 24.41
N ASN A 35 3.27 3.21 24.73
CA ASN A 35 2.61 1.90 24.70
C ASN A 35 2.43 1.38 23.27
N TRP A 36 2.03 2.24 22.33
CA TRP A 36 1.96 1.87 20.92
C TRP A 36 3.31 1.45 20.35
N ALA A 37 4.37 2.20 20.68
CA ALA A 37 5.72 1.87 20.26
C ALA A 37 6.19 0.53 20.83
N LYS A 38 5.88 0.24 22.11
CA LYS A 38 6.15 -1.08 22.71
C LYS A 38 5.41 -2.20 21.98
N GLN A 39 4.11 -2.01 21.68
CA GLN A 39 3.33 -3.00 20.93
C GLN A 39 3.89 -3.23 19.52
N PHE A 40 4.27 -2.16 18.83
CA PHE A 40 4.91 -2.22 17.52
C PHE A 40 6.24 -2.97 17.56
N TRP A 41 7.13 -2.65 18.49
CA TRP A 41 8.41 -3.34 18.59
C TRP A 41 8.27 -4.80 19.01
N THR A 42 7.28 -5.10 19.87
CA THR A 42 6.95 -6.48 20.23
C THR A 42 6.43 -7.25 19.01
N SER A 43 5.57 -6.66 18.17
CA SER A 43 5.09 -7.33 16.96
C SER A 43 6.17 -7.46 15.89
N ALA A 44 7.02 -6.46 15.73
CA ALA A 44 8.13 -6.48 14.76
C ALA A 44 9.27 -7.44 15.15
N SER A 45 9.47 -7.68 16.45
CA SER A 45 10.47 -8.64 16.95
C SER A 45 9.96 -10.07 17.06
N MET A 46 8.63 -10.27 17.05
CA MET A 46 8.02 -11.60 17.01
C MET A 46 8.09 -12.15 15.59
N TYR A 47 9.13 -12.96 15.36
CA TYR A 47 9.47 -13.68 14.12
C TYR A 47 9.86 -12.78 12.94
N PRO A 48 11.04 -12.99 12.32
CA PRO A 48 11.26 -12.52 10.95
C PRO A 48 10.10 -13.04 10.09
N ALA A 49 9.47 -12.17 9.28
CA ALA A 49 8.52 -12.62 8.28
C ALA A 49 9.15 -13.80 7.51
N GLY A 50 8.42 -14.91 7.37
CA GLY A 50 8.91 -16.17 6.78
C GLY A 50 9.43 -16.04 5.35
N GLU A 51 9.34 -14.85 4.77
CA GLU A 51 9.87 -14.42 3.48
C GLU A 51 11.40 -14.50 3.42
N SER A 52 12.11 -14.26 4.54
CA SER A 52 13.58 -14.32 4.61
C SER A 52 14.12 -15.67 5.08
N GLN A 53 13.23 -16.64 5.33
CA GLN A 53 13.65 -17.95 5.83
C GLN A 53 14.10 -18.82 4.65
N LEU A 54 15.33 -18.60 4.17
CA LEU A 54 16.12 -19.63 3.47
C LEU A 54 16.52 -20.74 4.43
N VAL A 55 15.60 -21.22 5.29
CA VAL A 55 15.79 -22.50 5.93
C VAL A 55 15.50 -23.51 4.84
N LEU A 56 16.58 -24.02 4.26
CA LEU A 56 16.63 -25.41 3.84
C LEU A 56 15.79 -26.17 4.85
N CYS A 57 14.59 -26.61 4.42
CA CYS A 57 13.73 -27.43 5.26
C CYS A 57 14.65 -28.47 5.91
N ARG A 58 14.65 -28.53 7.24
CA ARG A 58 15.47 -29.47 8.01
C ARG A 58 15.08 -30.88 7.56
N GLY A 59 15.73 -31.38 6.50
CA GLY A 59 15.19 -32.46 5.67
C GLY A 59 15.36 -32.34 4.16
N SER A 60 16.04 -31.33 3.57
CA SER A 60 16.49 -31.44 2.18
C SER A 60 17.66 -32.44 2.11
N SER A 61 17.31 -33.72 2.14
CA SER A 61 18.20 -34.76 1.62
C SER A 61 18.26 -34.53 0.12
N GLN A 62 19.15 -33.64 -0.33
CA GLN A 62 19.52 -33.47 -1.73
C GLN A 62 20.39 -34.66 -2.17
N ARG A 63 19.93 -35.86 -1.84
CA ARG A 63 20.44 -37.14 -2.30
C ARG A 63 19.22 -37.98 -2.60
N LEU A 64 19.09 -38.37 -3.86
CA LEU A 64 18.10 -39.34 -4.29
C LEU A 64 18.16 -40.55 -3.33
N PRO A 65 17.01 -41.07 -2.88
CA PRO A 65 16.99 -42.18 -1.93
C PRO A 65 17.72 -43.39 -2.53
N VAL A 66 18.80 -43.84 -1.87
CA VAL A 66 19.44 -45.11 -2.20
C VAL A 66 18.53 -46.22 -1.68
N ALA A 67 18.02 -47.07 -2.58
CA ALA A 67 17.13 -48.17 -2.22
C ALA A 67 17.78 -49.08 -1.16
N ARG A 68 17.16 -49.17 0.02
CA ARG A 68 17.50 -50.15 1.07
C ARG A 68 16.29 -51.02 1.41
N PRO A 69 16.51 -52.31 1.74
CA PRO A 69 15.43 -53.26 1.90
C PRO A 69 14.65 -53.03 3.19
N SER A 70 13.33 -53.17 3.03
CA SER A 70 12.26 -53.14 4.03
C SER A 70 12.61 -53.83 5.36
N ARG A 71 12.56 -53.07 6.47
CA ARG A 71 12.17 -53.59 7.79
C ARG A 71 11.29 -52.56 8.51
N ALA A 72 10.37 -53.12 9.27
CA ALA A 72 9.12 -52.56 9.74
C ALA A 72 9.21 -51.37 10.73
N ARG A 73 8.24 -50.47 10.57
CA ARG A 73 7.25 -49.95 11.55
C ARG A 73 7.73 -49.55 12.96
N GLU A 74 7.57 -48.25 13.27
CA GLU A 74 7.18 -47.66 14.58
C GLU A 74 6.78 -46.18 14.31
N PRO A 75 5.55 -45.72 14.63
CA PRO A 75 5.17 -44.31 14.50
C PRO A 75 5.29 -43.60 15.86
N GLU A 76 6.37 -42.84 16.05
CA GLU A 76 6.47 -41.95 17.21
C GLU A 76 5.57 -40.72 17.04
N LYS A 77 4.66 -40.58 18.01
CA LYS A 77 3.64 -39.54 18.08
C LYS A 77 4.22 -38.34 18.82
N SER A 78 4.87 -37.41 18.13
CA SER A 78 5.19 -36.11 18.71
C SER A 78 3.98 -35.18 18.57
N HIS A 79 3.14 -35.21 19.61
CA HIS A 79 2.08 -34.25 19.87
C HIS A 79 2.68 -32.86 20.10
N THR A 80 2.76 -32.05 19.06
CA THR A 80 2.97 -30.60 19.19
C THR A 80 1.63 -29.94 18.93
N GLN A 81 0.85 -29.79 20.00
CA GLN A 81 -0.34 -28.95 20.02
C GLN A 81 0.16 -27.52 20.22
N PRO A 82 0.07 -26.61 19.22
CA PRO A 82 0.25 -25.20 19.51
C PRO A 82 -0.91 -24.80 20.43
N PHE A 83 -0.57 -24.42 21.66
CA PHE A 83 -1.48 -23.81 22.62
C PHE A 83 -2.10 -22.56 21.99
N LEU A 84 -3.24 -22.75 21.34
CA LEU A 84 -4.11 -21.70 20.82
C LEU A 84 -5.40 -21.79 21.62
N LEU A 85 -5.31 -21.43 22.89
CA LEU A 85 -6.45 -21.30 23.78
C LEU A 85 -6.46 -19.87 24.35
N GLU A 86 -7.61 -19.23 24.21
CA GLU A 86 -7.98 -17.83 24.55
C GLU A 86 -7.57 -16.77 23.52
N SER A 87 -8.41 -16.44 22.53
CA SER A 87 -9.59 -15.61 22.79
C SER A 87 -10.47 -15.50 21.53
N ASN A 88 -11.53 -16.30 21.42
CA ASN A 88 -12.47 -16.24 20.28
C ASN A 88 -13.04 -14.82 20.06
N LYS A 89 -13.23 -14.05 21.15
CA LYS A 89 -13.71 -12.66 21.10
C LYS A 89 -12.73 -11.69 20.42
N ASN A 90 -11.43 -11.86 20.62
CA ASN A 90 -10.42 -10.97 20.02
C ASN A 90 -10.25 -11.25 18.52
N ARG A 91 -10.35 -12.52 18.11
CA ARG A 91 -10.31 -12.90 16.68
C ARG A 91 -11.44 -12.22 15.90
N ASP A 92 -12.64 -12.15 16.49
CA ASP A 92 -13.79 -11.50 15.89
C ASP A 92 -13.61 -9.98 15.79
N ILE A 93 -13.03 -9.34 16.82
CA ILE A 93 -12.69 -7.90 16.79
C ILE A 93 -11.68 -7.57 15.68
N PHE A 94 -10.62 -8.38 15.52
CA PHE A 94 -9.65 -8.17 14.44
C PHE A 94 -10.27 -8.38 13.06
N ALA A 95 -11.13 -9.39 12.90
CA ALA A 95 -11.83 -9.65 11.65
C ALA A 95 -12.79 -8.49 11.29
N GLU A 96 -13.49 -7.93 12.26
CA GLU A 96 -14.37 -6.78 12.08
C GLU A 96 -13.57 -5.51 11.72
N ALA A 97 -12.48 -5.24 12.43
CA ALA A 97 -11.60 -4.10 12.13
C ALA A 97 -11.00 -4.17 10.71
N LEU A 98 -10.58 -5.35 10.26
CA LEU A 98 -10.11 -5.57 8.88
C LEU A 98 -11.22 -5.30 7.87
N LYS A 99 -12.43 -5.82 8.11
CA LYS A 99 -13.58 -5.63 7.23
C LYS A 99 -13.98 -4.16 7.13
N THR A 100 -13.97 -3.42 8.24
CA THR A 100 -14.22 -1.97 8.26
C THR A 100 -13.21 -1.24 7.39
N ARG A 101 -11.91 -1.49 7.59
CA ARG A 101 -10.84 -0.90 6.77
C ARG A 101 -11.02 -1.21 5.28
N GLU A 102 -11.29 -2.46 4.93
CA GLU A 102 -11.53 -2.84 3.53
C GLU A 102 -12.75 -2.11 2.93
N SER A 103 -13.81 -1.91 3.71
CA SER A 103 -15.01 -1.21 3.26
C SER A 103 -14.76 0.29 3.04
N GLU A 104 -13.98 0.92 3.92
CA GLU A 104 -13.55 2.32 3.77
C GLU A 104 -12.65 2.50 2.54
N GLU A 105 -11.71 1.57 2.30
CA GLU A 105 -10.87 1.58 1.11
C GLU A 105 -11.70 1.42 -0.16
N LYS A 106 -12.68 0.49 -0.17
CA LYS A 106 -13.61 0.30 -1.30
C LYS A 106 -14.43 1.56 -1.57
N GLU A 107 -14.98 2.20 -0.54
CA GLU A 107 -15.75 3.44 -0.71
C GLU A 107 -14.90 4.55 -1.30
N LYS A 108 -13.66 4.72 -0.81
CA LYS A 108 -12.70 5.67 -1.38
C LYS A 108 -12.44 5.43 -2.86
N TYR A 109 -12.27 4.18 -3.28
CA TYR A 109 -12.08 3.85 -4.70
C TYR A 109 -13.35 4.09 -5.53
N LEU A 110 -14.53 3.83 -4.97
CA LEU A 110 -15.80 4.16 -5.64
C LEU A 110 -15.95 5.66 -5.87
N GLN A 111 -15.62 6.50 -4.89
CA GLN A 111 -15.64 7.95 -5.06
C GLN A 111 -14.64 8.39 -6.13
N LYS A 112 -13.42 7.83 -6.15
CA LYS A 112 -12.43 8.09 -7.21
C LYS A 112 -12.91 7.68 -8.61
N ALA A 113 -13.66 6.58 -8.72
CA ALA A 113 -14.22 6.13 -9.99
C ALA A 113 -15.27 7.12 -10.52
N LYS A 114 -16.14 7.63 -9.64
CA LYS A 114 -17.14 8.66 -9.98
C LYS A 114 -16.48 9.96 -10.45
N THR A 115 -15.50 10.46 -9.70
CA THR A 115 -14.78 11.69 -10.11
C THR A 115 -14.03 11.51 -11.43
N ARG A 116 -13.44 10.33 -11.67
CA ARG A 116 -12.83 10.01 -12.97
C ARG A 116 -13.86 10.04 -14.10
N GLU A 117 -15.05 9.49 -13.89
CA GLU A 117 -16.12 9.49 -14.89
C GLU A 117 -16.59 10.92 -15.22
N GLU A 118 -16.79 11.76 -14.21
CA GLU A 118 -17.14 13.17 -14.38
C GLU A 118 -16.09 13.94 -15.20
N ILE A 119 -14.81 13.73 -14.93
CA ILE A 119 -13.71 14.34 -15.69
C ILE A 119 -13.75 13.88 -17.15
N LEU A 120 -13.94 12.58 -17.40
CA LEU A 120 -14.02 12.05 -18.76
C LEU A 120 -15.22 12.62 -19.53
N GLN A 121 -16.37 12.76 -18.89
CA GLN A 121 -17.55 13.39 -19.49
C GLN A 121 -17.29 14.86 -19.85
N LEU A 122 -16.67 15.62 -18.94
CA LEU A 122 -16.28 17.01 -19.19
C LEU A 122 -15.34 17.13 -20.40
N LEU A 123 -14.30 16.29 -20.47
CA LEU A 123 -13.35 16.29 -21.57
C LEU A 123 -14.00 15.93 -22.91
N ARG A 124 -14.93 14.96 -22.93
CA ARG A 124 -15.71 14.63 -24.13
C ARG A 124 -16.52 15.83 -24.62
N LYS A 125 -17.23 16.50 -23.70
CA LYS A 125 -18.01 17.71 -24.02
C LYS A 125 -17.12 18.83 -24.58
N GLN A 126 -15.98 19.09 -23.94
CA GLN A 126 -15.02 20.09 -24.44
C GLN A 126 -14.49 19.75 -25.84
N ARG A 127 -14.24 18.47 -26.11
CA ARG A 127 -13.79 18.00 -27.43
C ARG A 127 -14.88 18.20 -28.48
N GLU A 128 -16.13 17.87 -28.18
CA GLU A 128 -17.28 18.07 -29.08
C GLU A 128 -17.52 19.56 -29.38
N GLU A 129 -17.44 20.41 -28.35
CA GLU A 129 -17.51 21.87 -28.51
C GLU A 129 -16.36 22.42 -29.37
N ARG A 130 -15.14 21.88 -29.21
CA ARG A 130 -14.01 22.26 -30.08
C ARG A 130 -14.26 21.82 -31.53
N ILE A 131 -14.68 20.58 -31.75
CA ILE A 131 -14.94 20.03 -33.09
C ILE A 131 -16.03 20.84 -33.80
N SER A 132 -17.14 21.13 -33.13
CA SER A 132 -18.22 21.95 -33.69
C SER A 132 -17.76 23.36 -34.08
N LYS A 133 -16.98 24.04 -33.23
CA LYS A 133 -16.39 25.35 -33.55
C LYS A 133 -15.44 25.26 -34.75
N GLU A 134 -14.60 24.23 -34.79
CA GLU A 134 -13.68 24.01 -35.90
C GLU A 134 -14.45 23.78 -37.21
N LEU A 135 -15.45 22.91 -37.22
CA LEU A 135 -16.31 22.64 -38.38
C LEU A 135 -16.95 23.91 -38.95
N ILE A 136 -17.46 24.80 -38.09
CA ILE A 136 -18.02 26.09 -38.52
C ILE A 136 -16.94 26.99 -39.12
N SER A 137 -15.72 26.99 -38.56
CA SER A 137 -14.62 27.83 -39.03
C SER A 137 -13.93 27.32 -40.29
N LEU A 138 -14.00 26.01 -40.59
CA LEU A 138 -13.30 25.39 -41.74
C LEU A 138 -13.55 26.10 -43.07
N PRO A 139 -14.77 26.53 -43.44
CA PRO A 139 -15.02 27.23 -44.70
C PRO A 139 -14.42 28.64 -44.75
N TYR A 140 -14.21 29.28 -43.60
CA TYR A 140 -13.77 30.68 -43.49
C TYR A 140 -12.27 30.80 -43.18
N LYS A 141 -11.57 29.69 -42.92
CA LYS A 141 -10.12 29.71 -42.71
C LYS A 141 -9.42 30.13 -44.01
N PRO A 142 -8.65 31.24 -44.02
CA PRO A 142 -7.95 31.68 -45.21
C PRO A 142 -7.01 30.56 -45.67
N LYS A 143 -7.18 30.13 -46.92
CA LYS A 143 -6.30 29.13 -47.50
C LYS A 143 -4.91 29.75 -47.61
N ALA A 144 -4.03 29.44 -46.66
CA ALA A 144 -2.60 29.62 -46.87
C ALA A 144 -2.26 28.94 -48.20
N LYS A 145 -1.48 29.60 -49.05
CA LYS A 145 -1.08 29.07 -50.36
C LYS A 145 -0.48 27.68 -50.17
N VAL A 146 -1.27 26.65 -50.42
CA VAL A 146 -0.84 25.26 -50.38
C VAL A 146 0.02 25.06 -51.61
N TYR A 147 1.34 25.12 -51.44
CA TYR A 147 2.24 24.36 -52.29
C TYR A 147 1.76 22.92 -52.23
N LYS A 148 1.30 22.37 -53.35
CA LYS A 148 0.70 21.05 -53.43
C LYS A 148 1.73 19.98 -53.03
N ALA A 149 1.83 19.67 -51.75
CA ALA A 149 2.35 18.39 -51.32
C ALA A 149 1.27 17.35 -51.62
N LYS A 150 1.63 16.33 -52.39
CA LYS A 150 0.80 15.14 -52.63
C LYS A 150 0.21 14.66 -51.30
N VAL A 151 -1.08 14.39 -51.30
CA VAL A 151 -1.73 13.59 -50.26
C VAL A 151 -1.18 12.17 -50.39
N GLU A 152 -0.06 11.90 -49.73
CA GLU A 152 0.34 10.53 -49.38
C GLU A 152 -0.44 10.18 -48.12
N ILE A 153 -1.45 9.33 -48.30
CA ILE A 153 -2.14 8.67 -47.19
C ILE A 153 -1.09 7.75 -46.54
N SER A 154 -0.69 8.05 -45.32
CA SER A 154 0.20 7.24 -44.49
C SER A 154 -0.35 5.82 -44.38
N GLU A 155 0.50 4.80 -44.53
CA GLU A 155 0.10 3.38 -44.42
C GLU A 155 -0.59 3.06 -43.09
N SER A 156 -0.26 3.80 -42.03
CA SER A 156 -0.90 3.71 -40.70
C SER A 156 -2.40 4.00 -40.75
N ASP A 157 -2.85 5.01 -41.52
CA ASP A 157 -4.26 5.40 -41.57
C ASP A 157 -5.11 4.39 -42.37
N LYS A 158 -4.47 3.57 -43.21
CA LYS A 158 -5.14 2.49 -43.95
C LYS A 158 -5.33 1.25 -43.07
N ALA A 159 -4.34 0.89 -42.26
CA ALA A 159 -4.42 -0.24 -41.35
C ALA A 159 -5.55 -0.06 -40.34
N ASP A 160 -5.67 1.13 -39.75
CA ASP A 160 -6.73 1.43 -38.78
C ASP A 160 -8.14 1.35 -39.39
N GLN A 161 -8.30 1.68 -40.68
CA GLN A 161 -9.59 1.51 -41.37
C GLN A 161 -9.90 0.06 -41.74
N GLU A 162 -8.88 -0.77 -41.93
CA GLU A 162 -9.04 -2.19 -42.26
C GLU A 162 -9.42 -3.01 -41.03
N GLU A 163 -8.81 -2.72 -39.87
CA GLU A 163 -9.17 -3.36 -38.59
C GLU A 163 -10.62 -3.09 -38.20
N VAL A 164 -11.13 -1.87 -38.41
CA VAL A 164 -12.53 -1.53 -38.12
C VAL A 164 -13.50 -2.30 -39.03
N LYS A 165 -13.13 -2.57 -40.28
CA LYS A 165 -13.96 -3.33 -41.23
C LYS A 165 -13.94 -4.84 -41.00
N ALA A 166 -12.90 -5.36 -40.35
CA ALA A 166 -12.76 -6.79 -40.07
C ALA A 166 -13.56 -7.27 -38.85
N LEU A 167 -14.20 -6.35 -38.11
CA LEU A 167 -14.96 -6.62 -36.90
C LEU A 167 -16.49 -6.61 -37.09
N ASP A 168 -16.97 -6.26 -38.30
CA ASP A 168 -18.36 -6.42 -38.75
C ASP A 168 -18.54 -7.74 -39.53
#